data_AF-A0A3N5KF00-F1
#
_entry.id   AF-A0A3N5KF00-F1
#
_cell.length_a   1.000
_cell.length_b   1.000
_cell.length_c   1.000
_cell.angle_alpha   90.00
_cell.angle_beta   90.00
_cell.angle_gamma   90.00
#
_symmetry.space_group_name_H-M   'P 1'
#
loop_
_entity.id
_entity.type
_entity.pdbx_description
1 polymer ?
#
loop_
_entity_poly.entity_id
_entity_poly.type
_entity_poly.pdbx_seq_one_letter_code
_entity_poly.pdbx_strand_id
1 'polypeptide(L)' 'MAKIQRALISLTDKTGVQEFARGLSEFGIEILSTGGTAKALRDAGLTV' A
#
# COMPACT_ATOMS: atom_id res chain seq x y z
N MET A 1 3.79 17.81 15.22
CA MET A 1 3.32 17.33 13.90
C MET A 1 2.56 16.02 14.10
N ALA A 2 1.49 15.80 13.33
CA ALA A 2 0.73 14.55 13.41
C ALA A 2 1.46 13.42 12.65
N LYS A 3 1.51 12.22 13.24
CA LYS A 3 2.08 11.03 12.60
C LYS A 3 1.03 10.40 11.68
N ILE A 4 1.40 10.09 10.45
CA ILE A 4 0.53 9.34 9.53
C ILE A 4 0.42 7.91 10.04
N GLN A 5 -0.80 7.41 10.16
CA GLN A 5 -1.08 6.06 10.66
C GLN A 5 -1.59 5.11 9.59
N ARG A 6 -2.33 5.61 8.59
CA ARG A 6 -2.95 4.79 7.55
C ARG A 6 -2.91 5.47 6.18
N ALA A 7 -2.87 4.67 5.11
CA ALA A 7 -2.88 5.13 3.72
C ALA A 7 -3.88 4.31 2.88
N LEU A 8 -4.74 4.97 2.11
CA LEU A 8 -5.64 4.34 1.13
C LEU A 8 -4.97 4.38 -0.25
N ILE A 9 -4.77 3.22 -0.87
CA ILE A 9 -4.12 3.11 -2.19
C ILE A 9 -5.12 2.52 -3.20
N SER A 10 -5.41 3.29 -4.26
CA SER A 10 -6.27 2.86 -5.36
C SER A 10 -5.75 3.46 -6.67
N LEU A 11 -5.08 2.64 -7.49
CA LEU A 11 -4.43 3.10 -8.70
C LEU A 11 -4.91 2.32 -9.93
N THR A 12 -5.14 3.04 -11.02
CA THR A 12 -5.35 2.42 -12.34
C THR A 12 -4.03 1.83 -12.84
N ASP A 13 -2.98 2.66 -12.92
CA ASP A 13 -1.61 2.24 -13.20
C ASP A 13 -0.90 1.83 -11.89
N LYS A 14 -0.41 0.61 -11.84
CA LYS A 14 0.19 -0.01 -10.65
C LYS A 14 1.72 -0.04 -10.72
N THR A 15 2.30 0.66 -11.69
CA THR A 15 3.76 0.79 -11.82
C THR A 15 4.34 1.35 -10.52
N GLY A 16 5.29 0.63 -9.91
CA GLY A 16 5.98 1.04 -8.68
C GLY A 16 5.14 0.96 -7.39
N VAL A 17 3.91 0.43 -7.43
CA VAL A 17 3.02 0.41 -6.24
C VAL A 17 3.58 -0.48 -5.13
N GLN A 18 4.35 -1.50 -5.47
CA GLN A 18 4.90 -2.48 -4.52
C GLN A 18 6.01 -1.85 -3.67
N GLU A 19 6.96 -1.17 -4.31
CA GLU A 19 8.05 -0.46 -3.64
C GLU A 19 7.52 0.67 -2.77
N PHE A 20 6.53 1.42 -3.29
CA PHE A 20 5.88 2.49 -2.54
C PHE A 20 5.18 1.96 -1.28
N ALA A 21 4.35 0.92 -1.42
CA ALA A 21 3.63 0.32 -0.31
C ALA A 21 4.58 -0.32 0.71
N ARG A 22 5.66 -0.97 0.28
CA ARG A 22 6.68 -1.51 1.18
C ARG A 22 7.29 -0.41 2.05
N GLY A 23 7.68 0.72 1.46
CA GLY A 23 8.19 1.86 2.22
C GLY A 23 7.19 2.36 3.27
N LEU A 24 5.90 2.46 2.93
CA LEU A 24 4.87 2.83 3.90
C LEU A 24 4.75 1.82 5.06
N SER A 25 4.77 0.52 4.76
CA SER A 25 4.73 -0.53 5.77
C SER A 25 5.95 -0.49 6.70
N GLU A 26 7.15 -0.17 6.19
CA GLU A 26 8.36 0.02 7.00
C GLU A 26 8.25 1.18 8.01
N PHE A 27 7.47 2.21 7.67
CA PHE A 27 7.13 3.30 8.61
C PHE A 27 6.03 2.93 9.62
N GLY A 28 5.51 1.70 9.56
CA GLY A 28 4.41 1.23 10.41
C GLY A 28 3.06 1.84 10.02
N ILE A 29 2.89 2.22 8.75
CA ILE A 29 1.64 2.74 8.21
C ILE A 29 0.78 1.57 7.74
N GLU A 30 -0.46 1.53 8.21
CA GLU A 30 -1.46 0.57 7.77
C GLU A 30 -1.94 0.91 6.35
N ILE A 31 -1.92 -0.06 5.45
CA ILE A 31 -2.33 0.16 4.06
C ILE A 31 -3.72 -0.44 3.86
N LEU A 32 -4.61 0.38 3.32
CA LEU A 32 -5.96 -0.01 2.93
C LEU A 32 -6.03 -0.01 1.42
N SER A 33 -6.49 -1.11 0.82
CA SER A 33 -6.74 -1.17 -0.62
C SER A 33 -7.84 -2.17 -0.93
N THR A 34 -8.51 -1.98 -2.07
CA THR A 34 -9.50 -2.94 -2.59
C THR A 34 -9.27 -3.22 -4.07
N GLY A 35 -10.00 -4.21 -4.61
CA GLY A 35 -9.99 -4.54 -6.04
C GLY A 35 -8.61 -4.93 -6.57
N GLY A 36 -8.30 -4.46 -7.78
CA GLY A 36 -7.06 -4.83 -8.48
C GLY A 36 -5.77 -4.31 -7.82
N THR A 37 -5.85 -3.20 -7.08
CA THR A 37 -4.69 -2.65 -6.35
C THR A 37 -4.37 -3.53 -5.14
N ALA A 38 -5.40 -3.93 -4.37
CA ALA A 38 -5.22 -4.86 -3.26
C ALA A 38 -4.63 -6.19 -3.71
N LYS A 39 -5.09 -6.72 -4.86
CA LYS A 39 -4.53 -7.94 -5.42
C LYS A 39 -3.04 -7.80 -5.71
N ALA A 40 -2.62 -6.75 -6.43
CA ALA A 40 -1.23 -6.54 -6.78
C ALA A 40 -0.30 -6.38 -5.56
N LEU A 41 -0.80 -5.80 -4.48
CA LEU A 41 -0.08 -5.65 -3.22
C LEU A 41 0.04 -6.97 -2.45
N ARG A 42 -1.04 -7.76 -2.38
CA ARG A 42 -1.02 -9.10 -1.76
C ARG A 42 -0.13 -10.07 -2.52
N ASP A 43 -0.13 -10.01 -3.85
CA ASP A 43 0.76 -10.81 -4.70
C ASP A 43 2.25 -10.48 -4.44
N ALA A 44 2.54 -9.27 -3.95
CA ALA A 44 3.88 -8.85 -3.53
C ALA A 44 4.21 -9.19 -2.05
N GLY A 45 3.32 -9.93 -1.37
CA GLY A 45 3.47 -10.33 0.03
C GLY A 45 3.18 -9.22 1.04
N LEU A 46 2.52 -8.13 0.64
CA LEU A 46 2.14 -7.04 1.54
C LEU A 46 0.76 -7.28 2.15
N THR A 47 0.60 -6.92 3.43
CA THR A 47 -0.68 -7.00 4.15
C THR A 47 -1.51 -5.75 3.86
N VAL A 48 -2.57 -5.90 3.07
CA VAL A 48 -3.52 -4.83 2.69
C VAL A 48 -4.95 -5.32 2.54
#